data_AF-A0A183VDY2-F1
#
_entry.id   AF-A0A183VDY2-F1
#
_cell.length_a   1.000
_cell.length_b   1.000
_cell.length_c   1.000
_cell.angle_alpha   90.00
_cell.angle_beta   90.00
_cell.angle_gamma   90.00
#
_symmetry.space_group_name_H-M   'P 1'
#
loop_
_entity.id
_entity.type
_entity.pdbx_description
1 polymer ?
#
loop_
_entity_poly.entity_id
_entity_poly.type
_entity_poly.pdbx_seq_one_letter_code
_entity_poly.pdbx_strand_id
1 'polypeptide(L)'
;SEDIPYGITLYKSSLSATFSRESAEFFVSNEKVKSIIRFLNGTWCPDESLWTTVAGNKELGMPNGFDASQWLRAINRNPNVSSETFPYYISRFQIWKGTKFGNICKGKYVHDSCVFGVDDLVFLNERPELMAHKLYLDFQPAAFFCLYKRVRERAIENIEKFDDAVYAQMPGPRVLRGEPIENIYIERAN
;
A
#
# COMPACT_ATOMS: atom_id res chain seq x y z
N SER A 1 -14.54 17.90 -20.79
CA SER A 1 -13.59 16.94 -20.20
C SER A 1 -13.35 15.87 -21.23
N GLU A 2 -12.12 15.37 -21.34
CA GLU A 2 -11.86 14.15 -22.11
C GLU A 2 -12.51 12.97 -21.37
N ASP A 3 -13.12 12.03 -22.10
CA ASP A 3 -13.68 10.83 -21.49
C ASP A 3 -12.55 9.86 -21.10
N ILE A 4 -12.78 9.05 -20.06
CA ILE A 4 -11.79 8.07 -19.60
C ILE A 4 -11.53 7.04 -20.72
N PRO A 5 -10.26 6.80 -21.13
CA PRO A 5 -9.94 5.90 -22.22
C PRO A 5 -10.52 4.49 -22.03
N TYR A 6 -11.12 3.94 -23.07
CA TYR A 6 -11.64 2.56 -23.11
C TYR A 6 -12.73 2.23 -22.07
N GLY A 7 -13.35 3.25 -21.45
CA GLY A 7 -14.40 3.04 -20.45
C GLY A 7 -13.91 2.39 -19.16
N ILE A 8 -12.61 2.46 -18.86
CA ILE A 8 -12.06 1.90 -17.62
C ILE A 8 -12.57 2.66 -16.40
N THR A 9 -12.62 1.97 -15.26
CA THR A 9 -12.94 2.62 -13.98
C THR A 9 -11.67 3.16 -13.32
N LEU A 10 -11.68 4.43 -12.90
CA LEU A 10 -10.60 4.98 -12.08
C LEU A 10 -10.76 4.54 -10.63
N TYR A 11 -9.68 4.03 -10.03
CA TYR A 11 -9.63 3.66 -8.63
C TYR A 11 -8.62 4.51 -7.87
N LYS A 12 -9.01 4.95 -6.68
CA LYS A 12 -8.08 5.59 -5.75
C LYS A 12 -7.04 4.57 -5.25
N SER A 13 -5.79 4.97 -5.21
CA SER A 13 -4.63 4.18 -4.83
C SER A 13 -3.70 4.95 -3.90
N SER A 14 -2.70 4.26 -3.36
CA SER A 14 -1.56 4.89 -2.67
C SER A 14 -0.58 5.42 -3.71
N LEU A 15 0.14 6.51 -3.41
CA LEU A 15 1.29 6.96 -4.20
C LEU A 15 2.33 5.84 -4.47
N SER A 16 2.51 4.94 -3.49
CA SER A 16 3.51 3.89 -3.56
C SER A 16 2.87 2.53 -3.81
N ALA A 17 3.49 1.75 -4.70
CA ALA A 17 3.08 0.41 -5.04
C ALA A 17 4.29 -0.52 -5.25
N THR A 18 4.07 -1.82 -5.09
CA THR A 18 5.08 -2.88 -5.29
C THR A 18 4.51 -3.86 -6.29
N PHE A 19 5.29 -4.18 -7.33
CA PHE A 19 4.87 -5.03 -8.42
C PHE A 19 5.99 -5.99 -8.84
N SER A 20 5.60 -7.10 -9.48
CA SER A 20 6.56 -8.00 -10.12
C SER A 20 7.20 -7.34 -11.34
N ARG A 21 8.37 -7.86 -11.77
CA ARG A 21 9.05 -7.41 -13.00
C ARG A 21 8.13 -7.50 -14.22
N GLU A 22 7.39 -8.60 -14.34
CA GLU A 22 6.43 -8.83 -15.42
C GLU A 22 5.31 -7.78 -15.44
N SER A 23 4.78 -7.41 -14.27
CA SER A 23 3.77 -6.36 -14.16
C SER A 23 4.35 -4.99 -14.56
N ALA A 24 5.59 -4.70 -14.14
CA ALA A 24 6.27 -3.46 -14.54
C ALA A 24 6.52 -3.39 -16.05
N GLU A 25 6.91 -4.51 -16.68
CA GLU A 25 7.04 -4.60 -18.14
C GLU A 25 5.69 -4.39 -18.84
N PHE A 26 4.60 -4.93 -18.28
CA PHE A 26 3.25 -4.67 -18.77
C PHE A 26 2.89 -3.18 -18.71
N PHE A 27 3.19 -2.49 -17.60
CA PHE A 27 2.92 -1.05 -17.44
C PHE A 27 3.57 -0.21 -18.55
N VAL A 28 4.82 -0.52 -18.92
CA VAL A 28 5.58 0.27 -19.90
C VAL A 28 5.30 -0.13 -21.34
N SER A 29 4.82 -1.34 -21.59
CA SER A 29 4.62 -1.87 -22.95
C SER A 29 3.17 -1.77 -23.44
N ASN A 30 2.17 -1.87 -22.54
CA ASN A 30 0.77 -1.95 -22.93
C ASN A 30 0.22 -0.61 -23.43
N GLU A 31 -0.32 -0.57 -24.66
CA GLU A 31 -0.84 0.65 -25.28
C GLU A 31 -2.06 1.24 -24.58
N LYS A 32 -2.94 0.40 -24.00
CA LYS A 32 -4.07 0.91 -23.20
C LYS A 32 -3.55 1.63 -21.96
N VAL A 33 -2.58 1.04 -21.27
CA VAL A 33 -1.92 1.66 -20.10
C VAL A 33 -1.28 2.99 -20.45
N LYS A 34 -0.59 3.09 -21.60
CA LYS A 34 -0.01 4.36 -22.06
C LYS A 34 -1.07 5.43 -22.30
N SER A 35 -2.20 5.09 -22.89
CA SER A 35 -3.32 6.03 -23.07
C SER A 35 -3.90 6.50 -21.73
N ILE A 36 -3.98 5.60 -20.73
CA ILE A 36 -4.41 5.96 -19.36
C ILE A 36 -3.41 6.91 -18.71
N ILE A 37 -2.12 6.64 -18.81
CA ILE A 37 -1.06 7.54 -18.30
C ILE A 37 -1.16 8.92 -18.95
N ARG A 38 -1.40 8.99 -20.27
CA ARG A 38 -1.61 10.26 -20.98
C ARG A 38 -2.86 10.99 -20.49
N PHE A 39 -3.95 10.27 -20.27
CA PHE A 39 -5.19 10.84 -19.73
C PHE A 39 -5.01 11.40 -18.31
N LEU A 40 -4.26 10.69 -17.46
CA LEU A 40 -3.98 11.15 -16.09
C LEU A 40 -3.01 12.33 -16.05
N ASN A 41 -2.23 12.56 -17.11
CA ASN A 41 -1.28 13.65 -17.18
C ASN A 41 -1.97 15.02 -17.01
N GLY A 42 -1.50 15.82 -16.05
CA GLY A 42 -2.08 17.12 -15.73
C GLY A 42 -3.24 17.09 -14.73
N THR A 43 -3.64 15.92 -14.23
CA THR A 43 -4.57 15.82 -13.09
C THR A 43 -3.85 16.16 -11.76
N TRP A 44 -4.63 16.39 -10.70
CA TRP A 44 -4.10 16.85 -9.40
C TRP A 44 -3.24 15.81 -8.66
N CYS A 45 -3.61 14.52 -8.74
CA CYS A 45 -2.86 13.40 -8.14
C CYS A 45 -2.91 12.16 -9.08
N PRO A 46 -2.18 12.20 -10.21
CA PRO A 46 -2.25 11.14 -11.22
C PRO A 46 -1.71 9.80 -10.70
N ASP A 47 -0.68 9.86 -9.87
CA ASP A 47 -0.05 8.74 -9.19
C ASP A 47 -1.00 8.01 -8.23
N GLU A 48 -1.79 8.74 -7.44
CA GLU A 48 -2.84 8.16 -6.59
C GLU A 48 -4.03 7.63 -7.40
N SER A 49 -4.07 7.84 -8.72
CA SER A 49 -5.10 7.28 -9.60
C SER A 49 -4.58 6.18 -10.52
N LEU A 50 -3.26 6.01 -10.66
CA LEU A 50 -2.68 5.14 -11.68
C LEU A 50 -2.65 3.67 -11.28
N TRP A 51 -2.09 3.36 -10.11
CA TRP A 51 -1.67 2.00 -9.78
C TRP A 51 -2.83 1.03 -9.66
N THR A 52 -3.82 1.35 -8.84
CA THR A 52 -5.02 0.51 -8.67
C THR A 52 -5.90 0.54 -9.92
N THR A 53 -5.86 1.61 -10.72
CA THR A 53 -6.56 1.64 -12.01
C THR A 53 -6.00 0.60 -12.97
N VAL A 54 -4.68 0.54 -13.13
CA VAL A 54 -4.08 -0.45 -14.06
C VAL A 54 -4.18 -1.87 -13.49
N ALA A 55 -3.89 -2.04 -12.20
CA ALA A 55 -3.91 -3.36 -11.57
C ALA A 55 -5.31 -3.92 -11.32
N GLY A 56 -6.30 -3.05 -11.14
CA GLY A 56 -7.63 -3.38 -10.63
C GLY A 56 -8.72 -3.54 -11.70
N ASN A 57 -8.48 -3.08 -12.92
CA ASN A 57 -9.38 -3.31 -14.06
C ASN A 57 -8.99 -4.60 -14.77
N LYS A 58 -9.78 -5.66 -14.59
CA LYS A 58 -9.54 -6.98 -15.19
C LYS A 58 -9.45 -6.92 -16.72
N GLU A 59 -10.17 -6.01 -17.39
CA GLU A 59 -10.10 -5.88 -18.85
C GLU A 59 -8.73 -5.41 -19.39
N LEU A 60 -7.86 -4.87 -18.54
CA LEU A 60 -6.49 -4.53 -18.91
C LEU A 60 -5.62 -5.78 -18.95
N GLY A 61 -5.91 -6.81 -18.14
CA GLY A 61 -5.17 -8.06 -18.14
C GLY A 61 -3.74 -7.92 -17.61
N MET A 62 -3.50 -7.03 -16.65
CA MET A 62 -2.19 -6.90 -16.02
C MET A 62 -1.80 -8.22 -15.32
N PRO A 63 -0.59 -8.76 -15.55
CA PRO A 63 -0.07 -9.88 -14.77
C PRO A 63 -0.13 -9.59 -13.28
N ASN A 64 -0.57 -10.55 -12.47
CA ASN A 64 -0.80 -10.37 -11.02
C ASN A 64 -1.75 -9.20 -10.66
N GLY A 65 -2.59 -8.78 -11.60
CA GLY A 65 -3.70 -7.87 -11.36
C GLY A 65 -4.81 -8.51 -10.53
N PHE A 66 -5.75 -7.69 -10.09
CA PHE A 66 -6.88 -8.08 -9.26
C PHE A 66 -8.17 -7.37 -9.68
N ASP A 67 -9.29 -7.74 -9.07
CA ASP A 67 -10.59 -7.12 -9.32
C ASP A 67 -10.89 -6.02 -8.31
N ALA A 68 -10.45 -4.79 -8.57
CA ALA A 68 -10.65 -3.70 -7.59
C ALA A 68 -12.14 -3.49 -7.25
N SER A 69 -13.05 -3.76 -8.19
CA SER A 69 -14.49 -3.67 -7.93
C SER A 69 -14.95 -4.71 -6.90
N GLN A 70 -14.47 -5.95 -7.00
CA GLN A 70 -14.78 -7.03 -6.06
C GLN A 70 -14.18 -6.74 -4.67
N TRP A 71 -12.93 -6.27 -4.65
CA TRP A 71 -12.26 -5.87 -3.42
C TRP A 71 -13.03 -4.76 -2.69
N LEU A 72 -13.42 -3.70 -3.40
CA LEU A 72 -14.22 -2.61 -2.81
C LEU A 72 -15.58 -3.09 -2.31
N ARG A 73 -16.26 -3.98 -3.04
CA ARG A 73 -17.54 -4.57 -2.58
C ARG A 73 -17.36 -5.36 -1.28
N ALA A 74 -16.30 -6.15 -1.18
CA ALA A 74 -16.04 -6.96 0.01
C ALA A 74 -15.66 -6.09 1.23
N ILE A 75 -14.84 -5.05 1.02
CA ILE A 75 -14.51 -4.05 2.06
C ILE A 75 -15.76 -3.33 2.54
N ASN A 76 -16.58 -2.80 1.62
CA ASN A 76 -17.77 -2.02 1.96
C ASN A 76 -18.85 -2.84 2.70
N ARG A 77 -18.81 -4.18 2.63
CA ARG A 77 -19.71 -5.05 3.39
C ARG A 77 -19.28 -5.24 4.84
N ASN A 78 -18.02 -5.00 5.16
CA ASN A 78 -17.50 -5.14 6.52
C ASN A 78 -17.32 -3.75 7.16
N PRO A 79 -18.23 -3.33 8.06
CA PRO A 79 -18.15 -2.00 8.69
C PRO A 79 -16.90 -1.82 9.57
N ASN A 80 -16.22 -2.91 9.93
CA ASN A 80 -14.97 -2.88 10.71
C ASN A 80 -13.73 -2.66 9.83
N VAL A 81 -13.85 -2.79 8.51
CA VAL A 81 -12.77 -2.55 7.55
C VAL A 81 -12.99 -1.21 6.86
N SER A 82 -12.09 -0.26 7.10
CA SER A 82 -12.03 0.99 6.34
C SER A 82 -10.86 0.94 5.36
N SER A 83 -10.84 1.86 4.40
CA SER A 83 -9.67 2.11 3.54
C SER A 83 -8.39 2.40 4.35
N GLU A 84 -8.51 2.85 5.60
CA GLU A 84 -7.41 3.13 6.53
C GLU A 84 -6.91 1.86 7.24
N THR A 85 -7.78 0.88 7.47
CA THR A 85 -7.44 -0.41 8.11
C THR A 85 -7.09 -1.48 7.08
N PHE A 86 -7.21 -1.18 5.79
CA PHE A 86 -7.12 -2.15 4.71
C PHE A 86 -5.65 -2.50 4.40
N PRO A 87 -5.18 -3.73 4.75
CA PRO A 87 -3.77 -4.08 4.71
C PRO A 87 -3.36 -4.63 3.33
N TYR A 88 -3.80 -4.00 2.24
CA TYR A 88 -3.47 -4.48 0.90
C TYR A 88 -2.14 -3.97 0.37
N TYR A 89 -1.68 -2.81 0.86
CA TYR A 89 -0.42 -2.22 0.43
C TYR A 89 0.68 -2.44 1.45
N ILE A 90 1.49 -3.47 1.20
CA ILE A 90 2.76 -3.68 1.89
C ILE A 90 3.80 -2.61 1.57
N SER A 91 3.63 -1.89 0.46
CA SER A 91 4.67 -1.00 -0.09
C SER A 91 5.09 0.11 0.87
N ARG A 92 4.15 0.68 1.63
CA ARG A 92 4.41 1.85 2.46
C ARG A 92 3.41 1.99 3.60
N PHE A 93 3.93 2.12 4.81
CA PHE A 93 3.18 2.54 5.99
C PHE A 93 3.18 4.06 6.12
N GLN A 94 2.02 4.64 6.42
CA GLN A 94 1.84 6.08 6.65
C GLN A 94 0.66 6.31 7.60
N ILE A 95 0.73 7.37 8.41
CA ILE A 95 -0.38 7.80 9.25
C ILE A 95 -0.79 9.21 8.86
N TRP A 96 -2.07 9.38 8.56
CA TRP A 96 -2.66 10.68 8.25
C TRP A 96 -3.35 11.27 9.48
N LYS A 97 -3.28 12.59 9.61
CA LYS A 97 -3.99 13.37 10.62
C LYS A 97 -5.50 13.20 10.41
N GLY A 98 -6.26 13.11 11.50
CA GLY A 98 -7.72 13.01 11.46
C GLY A 98 -8.28 11.64 11.04
N THR A 99 -7.42 10.66 10.76
CA THR A 99 -7.83 9.25 10.57
C THR A 99 -8.03 8.55 11.92
N LYS A 100 -8.64 7.36 11.91
CA LYS A 100 -8.80 6.53 13.12
C LYS A 100 -7.46 6.30 13.85
N PHE A 101 -6.38 6.24 13.09
CA PHE A 101 -5.03 5.99 13.58
C PHE A 101 -4.23 7.28 13.82
N GLY A 102 -4.79 8.47 13.62
CA GLY A 102 -4.05 9.72 13.77
C GLY A 102 -3.43 9.88 15.17
N ASN A 103 -4.19 9.58 16.21
CA ASN A 103 -3.73 9.81 17.59
C ASN A 103 -2.55 8.92 18.05
N ILE A 104 -2.14 7.93 17.24
CA ILE A 104 -0.99 7.07 17.57
C ILE A 104 0.35 7.73 17.20
N CYS A 105 0.36 8.72 16.30
CA CYS A 105 1.57 9.47 15.94
C CYS A 105 2.12 10.22 17.16
N LYS A 106 3.34 9.89 17.58
CA LYS A 106 4.07 10.53 18.68
C LYS A 106 5.06 11.58 18.21
N GLY A 107 5.37 11.62 16.92
CA GLY A 107 6.14 12.68 16.28
C GLY A 107 5.33 13.94 15.99
N LYS A 108 5.43 14.47 14.78
CA LYS A 108 4.71 15.69 14.36
C LYS A 108 4.02 15.51 13.01
N TYR A 109 2.99 16.30 12.74
CA TYR A 109 2.34 16.31 11.43
C TYR A 109 2.93 17.37 10.50
N VAL A 110 3.22 16.98 9.26
CA VAL A 110 3.65 17.89 8.18
C VAL A 110 2.90 17.51 6.91
N HIS A 111 2.13 18.44 6.34
CA HIS A 111 1.19 18.19 5.23
C HIS A 111 0.25 17.02 5.56
N ASP A 112 -0.34 17.05 6.76
CA ASP A 112 -1.25 16.04 7.30
C ASP A 112 -0.71 14.60 7.43
N SER A 113 0.55 14.35 7.08
CA SER A 113 1.23 13.07 7.24
C SER A 113 2.17 13.08 8.46
N CYS A 114 2.16 11.99 9.24
CA CYS A 114 3.00 11.82 10.42
C CYS A 114 4.49 11.75 10.02
N VAL A 115 5.28 12.66 10.58
CA VAL A 115 6.73 12.56 10.66
C VAL A 115 7.04 11.80 11.94
N PHE A 116 7.49 10.56 11.81
CA PHE A 116 7.77 9.67 12.92
C PHE A 116 8.94 10.19 13.77
N GLY A 117 8.75 10.10 15.08
CA GLY A 117 9.73 10.38 16.11
C GLY A 117 10.27 9.11 16.78
N VAL A 118 11.06 9.29 17.84
CA VAL A 118 11.70 8.20 18.59
C VAL A 118 10.66 7.30 19.25
N ASP A 119 9.59 7.89 19.80
CA ASP A 119 8.54 7.14 20.49
C ASP A 119 7.66 6.32 19.52
N ASP A 120 7.72 6.63 18.21
CA ASP A 120 7.03 5.85 17.18
C ASP A 120 7.78 4.55 16.84
N LEU A 121 9.05 4.41 17.22
CA LEU A 121 9.89 3.26 16.84
C LEU A 121 9.36 1.92 17.35
N VAL A 122 8.68 1.92 18.50
CA VAL A 122 8.13 0.71 19.12
C VAL A 122 7.16 0.03 18.14
N PHE A 123 6.17 0.75 17.63
CA PHE A 123 5.21 0.17 16.70
C PHE A 123 5.77 0.08 15.27
N LEU A 124 6.68 0.97 14.86
CA LEU A 124 7.30 0.91 13.53
C LEU A 124 8.12 -0.37 13.34
N ASN A 125 8.75 -0.88 14.39
CA ASN A 125 9.51 -2.13 14.34
C ASN A 125 8.65 -3.38 14.09
N GLU A 126 7.35 -3.30 14.42
CA GLU A 126 6.38 -4.39 14.27
C GLU A 126 5.61 -4.33 12.95
N ARG A 127 5.79 -3.26 12.17
CA ARG A 127 5.08 -3.05 10.91
C ARG A 127 5.57 -4.03 9.83
N PRO A 128 4.64 -4.67 9.09
CA PRO A 128 4.99 -5.56 7.98
C PRO A 128 5.27 -4.80 6.68
N GLU A 129 5.05 -3.48 6.61
CA GLU A 129 5.31 -2.71 5.40
C GLU A 129 6.81 -2.57 5.08
N LEU A 130 7.13 -2.50 3.79
CA LEU A 130 8.52 -2.42 3.31
C LEU A 130 9.19 -1.07 3.60
N MET A 131 8.39 0.00 3.68
CA MET A 131 8.85 1.36 3.88
C MET A 131 7.96 2.09 4.86
N ALA A 132 8.54 2.93 5.71
CA ALA A 132 7.81 3.87 6.56
C ALA A 132 7.88 5.29 5.96
N HIS A 133 6.75 5.97 5.88
CA HIS A 133 6.65 7.36 5.48
C HIS A 133 6.00 8.19 6.60
N LYS A 134 6.69 9.17 7.19
CA LYS A 134 8.02 9.72 6.85
C LYS A 134 8.89 9.97 8.07
N LEU A 135 10.20 10.06 7.84
CA LEU A 135 11.20 10.48 8.84
C LEU A 135 12.00 11.64 8.25
N TYR A 136 12.33 12.63 9.07
CA TYR A 136 13.17 13.76 8.67
C TYR A 136 14.43 13.83 9.53
N LEU A 137 15.57 14.10 8.92
CA LEU A 137 16.84 14.24 9.66
C LEU A 137 16.89 15.53 10.50
N ASP A 138 16.07 16.52 10.18
CA ASP A 138 15.92 17.77 10.93
C ASP A 138 14.90 17.67 12.09
N PHE A 139 14.27 16.51 12.28
CA PHE A 139 13.31 16.26 13.35
C PHE A 139 13.57 14.90 13.98
N GLN A 140 14.12 14.91 15.20
CA GLN A 140 14.46 13.70 15.94
C GLN A 140 15.25 12.67 15.09
N PRO A 141 16.44 13.02 14.55
CA PRO A 141 17.23 12.14 13.67
C PRO A 141 17.54 10.77 14.27
N ALA A 142 17.54 10.66 15.60
CA ALA A 142 17.65 9.38 16.31
C ALA A 142 16.60 8.36 15.83
N ALA A 143 15.38 8.78 15.49
CA ALA A 143 14.35 7.89 14.94
C ALA A 143 14.83 7.20 13.65
N PHE A 144 15.39 7.97 12.71
CA PHE A 144 15.95 7.42 11.47
C PHE A 144 17.12 6.48 11.75
N PHE A 145 18.10 6.89 12.57
CA PHE A 145 19.29 6.09 12.81
C PHE A 145 19.00 4.81 13.60
N CYS A 146 18.09 4.84 14.58
CA CYS A 146 17.68 3.65 15.32
C CYS A 146 16.91 2.68 14.44
N LEU A 147 15.97 3.16 13.62
CA LEU A 147 15.27 2.30 12.67
C LEU A 147 16.22 1.69 11.63
N TYR A 148 17.16 2.50 11.10
CA TYR A 148 18.18 2.03 10.17
C TYR A 148 19.08 0.95 10.79
N LYS A 149 19.58 1.19 12.02
CA LYS A 149 20.36 0.20 12.77
C LYS A 149 19.58 -1.10 12.91
N ARG A 150 18.31 -1.03 13.32
CA ARG A 150 17.44 -2.21 13.47
C ARG A 150 17.26 -2.97 12.15
N VAL A 151 17.04 -2.28 11.04
CA VAL A 151 16.94 -2.90 9.70
C VAL A 151 18.27 -3.57 9.31
N ARG A 152 19.40 -2.92 9.58
CA ARG A 152 20.74 -3.48 9.33
C ARG A 152 21.02 -4.74 10.14
N GLU A 153 20.68 -4.72 11.43
CA GLU A 153 20.81 -5.90 12.31
C GLU A 153 19.98 -7.08 11.76
N ARG A 154 18.72 -6.85 11.38
CA ARG A 154 17.87 -7.87 10.75
C ARG A 154 18.45 -8.41 9.44
N ALA A 155 19.09 -7.55 8.64
CA ALA A 155 19.64 -7.94 7.35
C ALA A 155 20.91 -8.81 7.45
N ILE A 156 21.60 -8.79 8.59
CA ILE A 156 22.80 -9.62 8.84
C ILE A 156 22.53 -10.81 9.74
N GLU A 157 21.33 -10.89 10.34
CA GLU A 157 20.87 -12.06 11.09
C GLU A 157 20.70 -13.28 10.16
N ASN A 158 20.71 -14.48 10.74
CA ASN A 158 20.46 -15.71 9.97
C ASN A 158 19.06 -15.66 9.34
N ILE A 159 18.99 -15.75 8.01
CA ILE A 159 17.75 -15.74 7.23
C ILE A 159 16.78 -16.85 7.64
N GLU A 160 17.27 -17.96 8.18
CA GLU A 160 16.42 -19.05 8.71
C GLU A 160 15.57 -18.62 9.90
N LYS A 161 15.91 -17.50 10.57
CA LYS A 161 15.12 -16.91 11.66
C LYS A 161 14.09 -15.90 11.16
N PHE A 162 14.07 -15.59 9.87
CA PHE A 162 13.09 -14.68 9.31
C PHE A 162 11.74 -15.37 9.19
N ASP A 163 10.75 -14.87 9.91
CA ASP A 163 9.36 -15.28 9.76
C ASP A 163 8.72 -14.58 8.57
N ASP A 164 8.59 -15.30 7.46
CA ASP A 164 7.93 -14.83 6.25
C ASP A 164 6.42 -15.13 6.22
N ALA A 165 5.90 -15.87 7.21
CA ALA A 165 4.51 -16.28 7.26
C ALA A 165 3.57 -15.07 7.31
N VAL A 166 3.98 -13.98 7.96
CA VAL A 166 3.23 -12.72 8.00
C VAL A 166 2.92 -12.18 6.59
N TYR A 167 3.87 -12.32 5.65
CA TYR A 167 3.66 -11.90 4.26
C TYR A 167 2.76 -12.88 3.50
N ALA A 168 2.90 -14.18 3.76
CA ALA A 168 2.03 -15.20 3.18
C ALA A 168 0.56 -15.04 3.61
N GLN A 169 0.30 -14.46 4.78
CA GLN A 169 -1.04 -14.18 5.30
C GLN A 169 -1.63 -12.84 4.86
N MET A 170 -0.93 -12.07 4.03
CA MET A 170 -1.50 -10.84 3.47
C MET A 170 -2.64 -11.13 2.48
N PRO A 171 -3.57 -10.17 2.28
CA PRO A 171 -4.71 -10.35 1.40
C PRO A 171 -4.36 -10.83 -0.02
N GLY A 172 -3.35 -10.25 -0.66
CA GLY A 172 -2.95 -10.61 -2.03
C GLY A 172 -2.57 -12.10 -2.16
N PRO A 173 -1.55 -12.57 -1.41
CA PRO A 173 -1.18 -13.99 -1.40
C PRO A 173 -2.31 -14.96 -1.02
N ARG A 174 -3.22 -14.58 -0.12
CA ARG A 174 -4.41 -15.39 0.23
C ARG A 174 -5.35 -15.57 -0.95
N VAL A 175 -5.71 -14.48 -1.64
CA VAL A 175 -6.53 -14.53 -2.87
C VAL A 175 -5.86 -15.38 -3.95
N LEU A 176 -4.54 -15.24 -4.13
CA LEU A 176 -3.79 -16.04 -5.11
C LEU A 176 -3.81 -17.54 -4.83
N ARG A 177 -3.96 -17.96 -3.57
CA ARG A 177 -4.15 -19.37 -3.17
C ARG A 177 -5.59 -19.87 -3.34
N GLY A 178 -6.50 -19.04 -3.85
CA GLY A 178 -7.90 -19.39 -4.09
C GLY A 178 -8.83 -19.10 -2.91
N GLU A 179 -8.36 -18.38 -1.89
CA GLU A 179 -9.24 -17.98 -0.79
C GLU A 179 -10.23 -16.89 -1.27
N PRO A 180 -11.54 -17.03 -1.00
CA PRO A 180 -12.52 -16.00 -1.30
C PRO A 180 -12.17 -14.70 -0.59
N ILE A 181 -12.19 -13.62 -1.34
CA ILE A 181 -11.87 -12.29 -0.82
C ILE A 181 -12.76 -11.91 0.36
N GLU A 182 -14.01 -12.33 0.35
CA GLU A 182 -14.98 -12.11 1.42
C GLU A 182 -14.54 -12.71 2.78
N ASN A 183 -13.74 -13.79 2.76
CA ASN A 183 -13.27 -14.48 3.96
C ASN A 183 -12.02 -13.82 4.57
N ILE A 184 -11.24 -13.10 3.76
CA ILE A 184 -10.00 -12.44 4.20
C ILE A 184 -10.26 -11.37 5.27
N TYR A 185 -11.46 -10.80 5.29
CA TYR A 185 -11.83 -9.68 6.15
C TYR A 185 -12.47 -10.07 7.49
N ILE A 186 -12.74 -11.35 7.73
CA ILE A 186 -13.49 -11.81 8.90
C ILE A 186 -12.59 -12.00 10.14
N GLU A 187 -11.27 -12.12 9.98
CA GLU A 187 -10.39 -12.65 11.05
C GLU A 187 -9.43 -11.66 11.75
N ARG A 188 -9.76 -10.37 11.89
CA ARG A 188 -9.06 -9.52 12.88
C ARG A 188 -10.03 -8.68 13.70
N ALA A 189 -10.85 -9.38 14.48
CA ALA A 189 -11.55 -8.84 15.64
C ALA A 189 -11.32 -9.78 16.82
N ASN A 190 -10.07 -9.84 17.30
CA ASN A 190 -9.70 -10.31 18.64
C ASN A 190 -8.52 -9.47 19.10
#